data_AF-A0A537VMT8-F1
#
_entry.id   AF-A0A537VMT8-F1
#
_cell.length_a   1.000
_cell.length_b   1.000
_cell.length_c   1.000
_cell.angle_alpha   90.00
_cell.angle_beta   90.00
_cell.angle_gamma   90.00
#
_symmetry.space_group_name_H-M   'P 1'
#
loop_
_entity.id
_entity.type
_entity.pdbx_description
1 polymer ?
#
loop_
_entity_poly.entity_id
_entity_poly.type
_entity_poly.pdbx_seq_one_letter_code
_entity_poly.pdbx_strand_id
1 'polypeptide(L)'
;MVCAEGACDSFALHVALGAGYWSAHPGGIEVAIRWPYDGVTDLDLNVRNQGGKVIAHSSGLDSNAESLLLPHPADGTYEVRVVPSNTVNPDTFGSGVTYEGLAQVEPAPTVNPVHDLLPNLVVSPPDGFHVASALN
;
A
#
# COMPACT_ATOMS: atom_id res chain seq x y z
N MET A 1 -4.38 -10.42 6.75
CA MET A 1 -5.38 -10.11 5.71
C MET A 1 -5.61 -11.37 4.90
N VAL A 2 -6.78 -12.00 5.01
CA VAL A 2 -7.12 -13.26 4.32
C VAL A 2 -8.26 -12.95 3.38
N CYS A 3 -8.02 -13.09 2.08
CA CYS A 3 -9.06 -13.01 1.06
C CYS A 3 -9.75 -14.36 0.90
N ALA A 4 -11.08 -14.37 0.92
CA ALA A 4 -11.83 -15.50 0.37
C ALA A 4 -11.60 -15.58 -1.16
N GLU A 5 -11.70 -16.77 -1.72
CA GLU A 5 -11.54 -17.00 -3.16
C GLU A 5 -12.60 -16.20 -3.95
N GLY A 6 -12.16 -15.41 -4.94
CA GLY A 6 -13.03 -14.55 -5.75
C GLY A 6 -13.42 -13.20 -5.13
N ALA A 7 -12.98 -12.89 -3.91
CA ALA A 7 -13.26 -11.61 -3.25
C ALA A 7 -12.18 -10.54 -3.48
N CYS A 8 -11.06 -10.91 -4.11
CA CYS A 8 -9.89 -10.06 -4.27
C CYS A 8 -9.31 -10.20 -5.66
N ASP A 9 -8.79 -9.10 -6.18
CA ASP A 9 -8.06 -9.10 -7.43
C ASP A 9 -6.58 -9.40 -7.19
N SER A 10 -5.98 -10.06 -8.17
CA SER A 10 -4.57 -10.44 -8.14
C SER A 10 -3.92 -10.17 -9.48
N PHE A 11 -2.78 -9.48 -9.45
CA PHE A 11 -2.01 -9.11 -10.64
C PHE A 11 -0.57 -9.61 -10.50
N ALA A 12 0.06 -9.96 -11.63
CA ALA A 12 1.48 -10.28 -11.68
C ALA A 12 2.28 -9.02 -12.00
N LEU A 13 3.18 -8.63 -11.09
CA LEU A 13 4.19 -7.61 -11.33
C LEU A 13 5.49 -8.29 -11.76
N HIS A 14 5.88 -8.08 -13.02
CA HIS A 14 7.12 -8.60 -13.57
C HIS A 14 8.21 -7.53 -13.52
N VAL A 15 9.25 -7.78 -12.71
CA VAL A 15 10.44 -6.93 -12.62
C VAL A 15 11.55 -7.57 -13.45
N ALA A 16 12.01 -6.86 -14.48
CA ALA A 16 13.05 -7.31 -15.40
C ALA A 16 13.96 -6.13 -15.79
N LEU A 17 14.52 -5.46 -14.79
CA LEU A 17 15.36 -4.27 -14.96
C LEU A 17 16.82 -4.63 -15.22
N GLY A 18 17.21 -5.87 -14.92
CA GLY A 18 18.55 -6.39 -15.10
C GLY A 18 19.39 -6.31 -13.82
N ALA A 19 20.31 -7.27 -13.69
CA ALA A 19 21.23 -7.33 -12.57
C ALA A 19 22.03 -6.02 -12.43
N GLY A 20 22.03 -5.44 -11.22
CA GLY A 20 22.77 -4.22 -10.92
C GLY A 20 22.06 -2.91 -11.27
N TYR A 21 20.85 -2.93 -11.82
CA TYR A 21 20.08 -1.70 -12.15
C TYR A 21 20.02 -0.73 -10.98
N TRP A 22 19.62 -1.23 -9.80
CA TRP A 22 19.44 -0.42 -8.58
C TRP A 22 20.75 0.14 -8.00
N SER A 23 21.91 -0.43 -8.37
CA SER A 23 23.20 0.15 -7.98
C SER A 23 23.53 1.42 -8.75
N ALA A 24 23.07 1.50 -10.01
CA ALA A 24 23.23 2.69 -10.85
C ALA A 24 22.04 3.67 -10.72
N HIS A 25 20.87 3.17 -10.38
CA HIS A 25 19.62 3.94 -10.25
C HIS A 25 18.97 3.64 -8.90
N PRO A 26 19.47 4.19 -7.77
CA PRO A 26 18.85 3.99 -6.47
C PRO A 26 17.37 4.39 -6.50
N GLY A 27 16.50 3.65 -5.84
CA GLY A 27 15.05 3.86 -5.93
C GLY A 27 14.23 2.62 -5.61
N GLY A 28 13.02 2.56 -6.15
CA GLY A 28 12.13 1.43 -5.97
C GLY A 28 11.06 1.36 -7.04
N ILE A 29 10.11 0.45 -6.84
CA ILE A 29 8.88 0.37 -7.63
C ILE A 29 7.73 0.80 -6.73
N GLU A 30 7.06 1.89 -7.07
CA GLU A 30 5.79 2.24 -6.48
C GLU A 30 4.69 1.36 -7.08
N VAL A 31 3.84 0.82 -6.22
CA VAL A 31 2.58 0.20 -6.61
C VAL A 31 1.48 0.95 -5.88
N ALA A 32 0.51 1.45 -6.64
CA ALA A 32 -0.59 2.23 -6.10
C ALA A 32 -1.92 1.86 -6.75
N ILE A 33 -3.00 2.06 -6.01
CA ILE A 33 -4.37 2.01 -6.50
C ILE A 33 -5.12 3.24 -6.03
N ARG A 34 -6.13 3.67 -6.79
CA ARG A 34 -7.11 4.67 -6.36
C ARG A 34 -8.51 4.33 -6.83
N TRP A 35 -9.51 4.68 -6.04
CA TRP A 35 -10.93 4.51 -6.35
C TRP A 35 -11.70 5.82 -6.15
N PRO A 36 -12.93 5.94 -6.69
CA PRO A 36 -13.80 7.06 -6.38
C PRO A 36 -14.08 7.12 -4.87
N TYR A 37 -13.88 8.28 -4.25
CA TYR A 37 -14.20 8.46 -2.84
C TYR A 37 -15.72 8.51 -2.65
N ASP A 38 -16.24 7.60 -1.84
CA ASP A 38 -17.65 7.51 -1.45
C ASP A 38 -17.85 7.48 0.08
N GLY A 39 -16.74 7.54 0.85
CA GLY A 39 -16.73 7.50 2.31
C GLY A 39 -17.09 6.14 2.93
N VAL A 40 -17.22 5.08 2.12
CA VAL A 40 -17.57 3.73 2.60
C VAL A 40 -16.67 2.64 2.02
N THR A 41 -16.20 2.78 0.79
CA THR A 41 -15.32 1.82 0.13
C THR A 41 -13.93 1.88 0.74
N ASP A 42 -13.48 0.72 1.22
CA ASP A 42 -12.16 0.53 1.83
C ASP A 42 -11.47 -0.66 1.15
N LEU A 43 -10.39 -0.37 0.41
CA LEU A 43 -9.55 -1.34 -0.25
C LEU A 43 -8.14 -1.27 0.34
N ASP A 44 -7.57 -2.43 0.62
CA ASP A 44 -6.19 -2.61 1.01
C ASP A 44 -5.34 -3.08 -0.17
N LEU A 45 -4.05 -2.76 -0.13
CA LEU A 45 -3.06 -3.16 -1.13
C LEU A 45 -1.94 -3.98 -0.49
N ASN A 46 -1.57 -5.11 -1.07
CA ASN A 46 -0.36 -5.81 -0.67
C ASN A 46 0.41 -6.43 -1.84
N VAL A 47 1.71 -6.57 -1.65
CA VAL A 47 2.61 -7.27 -2.58
C VAL A 47 3.20 -8.49 -1.88
N ARG A 48 3.17 -9.62 -2.58
CA ARG A 48 3.70 -10.90 -2.12
C ARG A 48 4.83 -11.37 -3.02
N ASN A 49 5.84 -11.99 -2.44
CA ASN A 49 6.91 -12.63 -3.20
C ASN A 49 6.44 -13.98 -3.78
N GLN A 50 7.30 -14.64 -4.57
CA GLN A 50 7.02 -15.95 -5.17
C GLN A 50 6.68 -17.04 -4.13
N GLY A 51 7.16 -16.90 -2.89
CA GLY A 51 6.82 -17.81 -1.79
C GLY A 51 5.47 -17.51 -1.12
N GLY A 52 4.70 -16.54 -1.62
CA GLY A 52 3.42 -16.11 -1.06
C GLY A 52 3.53 -15.30 0.23
N LYS A 53 4.74 -14.85 0.61
CA LYS A 53 4.93 -13.97 1.76
C LYS A 53 4.64 -12.52 1.37
N VAL A 54 3.80 -11.82 2.14
CA VAL A 54 3.63 -10.37 2.03
C VAL A 54 4.94 -9.66 2.35
N ILE A 55 5.44 -8.85 1.43
CA ILE A 55 6.69 -8.10 1.54
C ILE A 55 6.48 -6.58 1.62
N ALA A 56 5.31 -6.10 1.21
CA ALA A 56 4.86 -4.72 1.38
C ALA A 56 3.33 -4.70 1.42
N HIS A 57 2.77 -3.73 2.13
CA HIS A 57 1.33 -3.50 2.18
C HIS A 57 1.02 -2.04 2.49
N SER A 58 -0.21 -1.65 2.20
CA SER A 58 -0.85 -0.41 2.57
C SER A 58 -2.30 -0.73 2.94
N SER A 59 -2.76 -0.13 4.03
CA SER A 59 -4.09 -0.38 4.62
C SER A 59 -4.57 0.89 5.32
N GLY A 60 -4.53 2.01 4.60
CA GLY A 60 -4.96 3.31 5.10
C GLY A 60 -6.44 3.29 5.45
N LEU A 61 -6.81 3.96 6.54
CA LEU A 61 -8.21 4.21 6.86
C LEU A 61 -8.62 5.57 6.31
N ASP A 62 -9.90 5.71 5.95
CA ASP A 62 -10.48 6.99 5.47
C ASP A 62 -9.71 7.55 4.26
N SER A 63 -9.28 6.65 3.38
CA SER A 63 -8.57 6.93 2.13
C SER A 63 -9.44 6.52 0.94
N ASN A 64 -9.12 7.02 -0.25
CA ASN A 64 -9.56 6.42 -1.51
C ASN A 64 -8.40 5.96 -2.39
N ALA A 65 -7.26 5.72 -1.76
CA ALA A 65 -6.04 5.32 -2.44
C ALA A 65 -5.10 4.60 -1.48
N GLU A 66 -4.46 3.57 -2.00
CA GLU A 66 -3.39 2.86 -1.32
C GLU A 66 -2.12 2.94 -2.16
N SER A 67 -0.99 3.13 -1.50
CA SER A 67 0.33 3.11 -2.17
C SER A 67 1.37 2.45 -1.30
N LEU A 68 2.31 1.78 -1.94
CA LEU A 68 3.48 1.20 -1.29
C LEU A 68 4.69 1.29 -2.21
N LEU A 69 5.87 1.34 -1.61
CA LEU A 69 7.14 1.29 -2.33
C LEU A 69 7.81 -0.06 -2.07
N LEU A 70 8.19 -0.76 -3.15
CA LEU A 70 9.14 -1.87 -3.11
C LEU A 70 10.54 -1.29 -3.29
N PRO A 71 11.38 -1.20 -2.24
CA PRO A 71 12.72 -0.66 -2.38
C PRO A 71 13.63 -1.67 -3.07
N HIS A 72 14.26 -1.25 -4.17
CA HIS A 72 15.25 -2.04 -4.92
C HIS A 72 14.88 -3.53 -5.13
N PRO A 73 13.68 -3.87 -5.63
CA PRO A 73 13.26 -5.26 -5.78
C PRO A 73 14.17 -6.01 -6.75
N ALA A 74 14.49 -7.26 -6.42
CA ALA A 74 15.18 -8.13 -7.36
C ALA A 74 14.31 -8.40 -8.59
N ASP A 75 14.93 -8.70 -9.73
CA ASP A 75 14.20 -9.20 -10.89
C ASP A 75 13.44 -10.48 -10.51
N GLY A 76 12.20 -10.60 -11.00
CA GLY A 76 11.29 -11.67 -10.62
C GLY A 76 9.83 -11.33 -10.83
N THR A 77 8.96 -12.25 -10.39
CA THR A 77 7.51 -12.03 -10.41
C THR A 77 6.99 -11.90 -8.98
N TYR A 78 6.22 -10.85 -8.74
CA TYR A 78 5.54 -10.55 -7.50
C TYR A 78 4.03 -10.62 -7.73
N GLU A 79 3.28 -10.98 -6.70
CA GLU A 79 1.82 -10.96 -6.72
C GLU A 79 1.36 -9.66 -6.05
N VAL A 80 0.66 -8.81 -6.79
CA VAL A 80 -0.03 -7.62 -6.25
C VAL A 80 -1.47 -8.03 -5.97
N ARG A 81 -1.96 -7.80 -4.75
CA ARG A 81 -3.33 -8.09 -4.34
C ARG A 81 -4.04 -6.82 -3.90
N VAL A 82 -5.24 -6.63 -4.42
CA VAL A 82 -6.21 -5.63 -3.98
C VAL A 82 -7.30 -6.34 -3.20
N VAL A 83 -7.54 -5.91 -1.97
CA VAL A 83 -8.34 -6.64 -1.00
C VAL A 83 -9.40 -5.72 -0.41
N PRO A 84 -10.68 -6.06 -0.42
CA PRO A 84 -11.66 -5.35 0.38
C PRO A 84 -11.32 -5.45 1.87
N SER A 85 -11.20 -4.31 2.54
CA SER A 85 -11.06 -4.27 3.99
C SER A 85 -12.38 -4.72 4.64
N ASN A 86 -12.27 -5.49 5.72
CA ASN A 86 -13.36 -6.27 6.33
C ASN A 86 -14.43 -5.43 7.07
N THR A 87 -14.44 -4.12 6.88
CA THR A 87 -15.28 -3.14 7.59
C THR A 87 -16.50 -2.67 6.81
N VAL A 88 -16.53 -2.88 5.49
CA VAL A 88 -17.70 -2.55 4.69
C VAL A 88 -18.56 -3.80 4.57
N ASN A 89 -19.77 -3.74 5.13
CA ASN A 89 -20.78 -4.79 5.04
C ASN A 89 -20.78 -5.41 3.61
N PRO A 90 -20.68 -6.73 3.45
CA PRO A 90 -20.69 -7.37 2.13
C PRO A 90 -21.94 -7.01 1.30
N ASP A 91 -23.03 -6.58 1.95
CA ASP A 91 -24.24 -6.06 1.30
C ASP A 91 -24.09 -4.62 0.75
N THR A 92 -23.04 -3.89 1.14
CA THR A 92 -22.71 -2.52 0.70
C THR A 92 -21.74 -2.50 -0.48
N PHE A 93 -20.98 -3.57 -0.72
CA PHE A 93 -20.25 -3.75 -1.99
C PHE A 93 -21.24 -4.12 -3.09
N GLY A 94 -22.09 -3.15 -3.46
CA GLY A 94 -22.95 -3.25 -4.63
C GLY A 94 -22.08 -3.46 -5.88
N SER A 95 -22.19 -4.62 -6.52
CA SER A 95 -21.63 -4.93 -7.85
C SER A 95 -20.09 -4.87 -8.04
N GLY A 96 -19.31 -4.75 -6.97
CA GLY A 96 -17.84 -4.66 -7.04
C GLY A 96 -17.32 -3.22 -7.12
N VAL A 97 -16.04 -3.02 -6.82
CA VAL A 97 -15.39 -1.70 -6.80
C VAL A 97 -14.61 -1.49 -8.09
N THR A 98 -14.83 -0.35 -8.75
CA THR A 98 -13.93 0.10 -9.83
C THR A 98 -12.80 0.93 -9.22
N TYR A 99 -11.57 0.56 -9.55
CA TYR A 99 -10.37 1.29 -9.19
C TYR A 99 -9.40 1.27 -10.37
N GLU A 100 -8.40 2.13 -10.31
CA GLU A 100 -7.26 2.12 -11.24
C GLU A 100 -5.97 1.82 -10.48
N GLY A 101 -5.01 1.20 -11.16
CA GLY A 101 -3.73 0.81 -10.60
C GLY A 101 -2.55 1.37 -11.39
N LEU A 102 -1.45 1.55 -10.68
CA LEU A 102 -0.17 2.01 -11.20
C LEU A 102 0.95 1.13 -10.66
N ALA A 103 1.93 0.85 -11.51
CA ALA A 103 3.23 0.33 -11.10
C ALA A 103 4.30 1.08 -11.88
N GLN A 104 5.20 1.78 -11.18
CA GLN A 104 6.21 2.63 -11.79
C GLN A 104 7.54 2.58 -11.04
N VAL A 105 8.65 2.74 -11.78
CA VAL A 105 9.98 2.87 -11.18
C VAL A 105 10.13 4.30 -10.67
N GLU A 106 10.36 4.43 -9.36
CA GLU A 106 10.58 5.69 -8.67
C GLU A 106 12.06 5.85 -8.31
N PRO A 107 12.75 6.88 -8.83
CA PRO A 107 14.10 7.21 -8.40
C PRO A 107 14.13 7.63 -6.93
N ALA A 108 15.20 7.28 -6.23
CA ALA A 108 15.47 7.85 -4.92
C ALA A 108 15.64 9.38 -5.06
N PRO A 109 15.09 10.18 -4.13
CA PRO A 109 15.23 11.62 -4.18
C PRO A 109 16.71 12.01 -4.12
N THR A 110 17.12 12.94 -4.99
CA THR A 110 18.48 13.48 -5.02
C THR A 110 18.64 14.52 -3.92
N VAL A 111 18.81 14.08 -2.67
CA VAL A 111 18.97 15.00 -1.52
C VAL A 111 20.46 15.14 -1.20
N ASN A 112 21.02 16.35 -1.40
CA ASN A 112 22.38 16.67 -0.96
C ASN A 112 22.51 18.14 -0.50
N PRO A 113 22.82 18.40 0.78
CA PRO A 113 22.99 17.40 1.85
C PRO A 113 21.64 16.84 2.29
N VAL A 114 21.66 15.64 2.86
CA VAL A 114 20.49 15.09 3.55
C VAL A 114 20.25 15.94 4.80
N HIS A 115 19.22 16.77 4.75
CA HIS A 115 18.74 17.52 5.90
C HIS A 115 17.54 16.78 6.49
N ASP A 116 17.52 16.64 7.81
CA ASP A 116 16.27 16.37 8.51
C ASP A 116 15.39 17.61 8.36
N LEU A 117 14.39 17.52 7.48
CA LEU A 117 13.42 18.61 7.24
C LEU A 117 12.37 18.68 8.35
N LEU A 118 12.24 17.61 9.13
CA LEU A 118 11.24 17.47 10.18
C LEU A 118 11.90 17.00 11.50
N PRO A 119 12.94 17.71 12.01
CA PRO A 119 13.69 17.29 13.18
C PRO A 119 12.87 17.29 14.48
N ASN A 120 11.69 17.92 14.43
CA ASN A 120 10.74 17.99 15.54
C ASN A 120 9.52 17.09 15.31
N LEU A 121 9.52 16.22 14.28
CA LEU A 121 8.49 15.20 14.12
C LEU A 121 8.75 14.06 15.12
N VAL A 122 8.43 14.36 16.38
CA VAL A 122 8.34 13.40 17.45
C VAL A 122 6.86 13.14 17.70
N VAL A 123 6.49 11.86 17.85
CA VAL A 123 5.16 11.51 18.32
C VAL A 123 5.05 12.04 19.75
N SER A 124 4.27 13.10 19.95
CA SER A 124 3.91 13.55 21.29
C SER A 124 3.05 12.45 21.94
N PRO A 125 3.31 12.09 23.21
CA PRO A 125 2.37 11.27 23.97
C PRO A 125 0.99 11.94 23.92
N PRO A 126 -0.11 11.18 23.76
CA PRO A 126 -1.43 11.76 23.89
C PRO A 126 -1.58 12.35 25.29
N ASP A 127 -1.86 13.65 25.37
CA ASP A 127 -2.12 14.36 26.62
C ASP A 127 -3.54 14.95 26.57
N GLY A 128 -4.31 14.81 27.64
CA GLY A 128 -5.70 15.28 27.72
C GLY A 128 -6.75 14.48 26.93
N PHE A 129 -6.44 13.30 26.38
CA PHE A 129 -7.45 12.45 25.74
C PHE A 129 -8.24 11.67 26.80
N HIS A 130 -9.45 12.14 27.11
CA HIS A 130 -10.41 11.35 27.88
C HIS A 130 -11.07 10.35 26.94
N VAL A 131 -10.60 9.10 26.96
CA VAL A 131 -11.37 7.99 26.40
C VAL A 131 -12.56 7.81 27.34
N ALA A 132 -13.69 8.44 27.02
CA ALA A 132 -14.93 8.18 27.73
C ALA A 132 -15.33 6.74 27.44
N SER A 133 -15.07 5.83 28.38
CA SER A 133 -15.57 4.47 28.34
C SER A 133 -17.10 4.51 28.27
N ALA A 134 -17.66 4.36 27.07
CA ALA A 134 -19.09 4.10 26.91
C ALA A 134 -19.33 2.63 27.29
N LEU A 135 -19.42 2.37 28.59
CA LEU A 135 -20.06 1.17 29.11
C LEU A 135 -21.41 1.60 29.68
N ASN A 136 -22.47 1.26 28.95
CA ASN A 136 -23.76 0.84 29.48
C ASN A 136 -24.41 -0.09 28.45
#